data_AF-A0A1D3JF32-F1
#
_entry.id   AF-A0A1D3JF32-F1
#
_cell.length_a   1.000
_cell.length_b   1.000
_cell.length_c   1.000
_cell.angle_alpha   90.00
_cell.angle_beta   90.00
_cell.angle_gamma   90.00
#
_symmetry.space_group_name_H-M   'P 1'
#
loop_
_entity.id
_entity.type
_entity.pdbx_description
1 polymer ?
#
loop_
_entity_poly.entity_id
_entity_poly.type
_entity_poly.pdbx_seq_one_letter_code
_entity_poly.pdbx_strand_id
1 'polypeptide(L)'
;MLDVCNFLNYLLKYKLRNNDKDISICVKEFYEEIKLKDVQFFSKHSELEKYLHIIDPEILENMKFLYELYYNAVKIINMITNQVHTDEEQKSCSHYIKECDEKYKEAMNRCLNNNVDYYNALIIFKNSYQFLAKPSSEKKNTCDSNEFFFFLKYDPVLERKKKIMLIQYITTPFNSIIHNSSAI
;
A
#
# COMPACT_ATOMS: atom_id res chain seq x y z
N MET A 1 -3.36 -11.07 8.18
CA MET A 1 -2.73 -11.23 6.86
C MET A 1 -3.64 -10.58 5.84
N LEU A 2 -3.16 -9.65 5.00
CA LEU A 2 -3.93 -9.25 3.82
C LEU A 2 -4.10 -10.49 2.95
N ASP A 3 -5.32 -11.05 2.93
CA ASP A 3 -5.68 -12.18 2.10
C ASP A 3 -5.51 -11.84 0.61
N VAL A 4 -4.97 -12.78 -0.16
CA VAL A 4 -4.88 -12.74 -1.63
C VAL A 4 -6.24 -12.38 -2.24
N CYS A 5 -7.33 -12.87 -1.67
CA CYS A 5 -8.69 -12.58 -2.11
C CYS A 5 -9.10 -11.13 -1.87
N ASN A 6 -8.67 -10.52 -0.76
CA ASN A 6 -8.89 -9.09 -0.50
C ASN A 6 -8.10 -8.20 -1.48
N PHE A 7 -6.88 -8.61 -1.82
CA PHE A 7 -6.08 -7.90 -2.82
C PHE A 7 -6.69 -8.01 -4.23
N LEU A 8 -7.20 -9.19 -4.62
CA LEU A 8 -7.91 -9.39 -5.88
C LEU A 8 -9.20 -8.55 -5.96
N ASN A 9 -9.98 -8.50 -4.87
CA ASN A 9 -11.17 -7.66 -4.76
C ASN A 9 -10.82 -6.16 -4.90
N TYR A 10 -9.75 -5.70 -4.24
CA TYR A 10 -9.22 -4.34 -4.45
C TYR A 10 -8.82 -4.09 -5.92
N LEU A 11 -8.03 -4.98 -6.50
CA LEU A 11 -7.50 -4.82 -7.87
C LEU A 11 -8.65 -4.71 -8.87
N LEU A 12 -9.69 -5.52 -8.69
CA LEU A 12 -10.89 -5.51 -9.49
C LEU A 12 -11.63 -4.17 -9.37
N LYS A 13 -11.84 -3.66 -8.14
CA LYS A 13 -12.42 -2.32 -7.93
C LYS A 13 -11.60 -1.22 -8.60
N TYR A 14 -10.28 -1.25 -8.40
CA TYR A 14 -9.36 -0.25 -8.95
C TYR A 14 -9.42 -0.20 -10.47
N LYS A 15 -9.45 -1.37 -11.13
CA LYS A 15 -9.54 -1.49 -12.59
C LYS A 15 -10.91 -1.14 -13.16
N LEU A 16 -12.00 -1.39 -12.41
CA LEU A 16 -13.36 -1.04 -12.83
C LEU A 16 -13.67 0.46 -12.65
N ARG A 17 -12.98 1.16 -11.75
CA ARG A 17 -13.18 2.58 -11.43
C ARG A 17 -12.57 3.55 -12.46
N ASN A 18 -12.56 3.20 -13.75
CA ASN A 18 -12.07 4.08 -14.81
C ASN A 18 -12.81 5.44 -14.80
N ASN A 19 -12.15 6.46 -14.25
CA ASN A 19 -12.46 7.90 -14.29
C ASN A 19 -13.81 8.41 -13.77
N ASP A 20 -14.78 7.57 -13.44
CA ASP A 20 -16.04 8.02 -12.84
C ASP A 20 -16.08 7.84 -11.32
N LYS A 21 -16.38 8.94 -10.62
CA LYS A 21 -16.45 8.99 -9.15
C LYS A 21 -17.68 8.27 -8.59
N ASP A 22 -18.69 7.98 -9.42
CA ASP A 22 -20.00 7.48 -9.01
C ASP A 22 -20.24 5.99 -9.29
N ILE A 23 -19.26 5.26 -9.83
CA ILE A 23 -19.40 3.83 -10.07
C ILE A 23 -19.19 3.08 -8.75
N SER A 24 -20.23 3.06 -7.92
CA SER A 24 -20.47 2.04 -6.90
C SER A 24 -20.83 0.72 -7.60
N ILE A 25 -19.93 0.17 -8.43
CA ILE A 25 -20.11 -1.22 -8.88
C ILE A 25 -19.81 -2.11 -7.68
N CYS A 26 -20.86 -2.74 -7.18
CA CYS A 26 -20.74 -3.76 -6.18
C CYS A 26 -19.96 -4.92 -6.83
N VAL A 27 -18.70 -5.11 -6.46
CA VAL A 27 -17.86 -6.22 -6.96
C VAL A 27 -18.57 -7.56 -6.90
N LYS A 28 -19.49 -7.72 -5.94
CA LYS A 28 -20.38 -8.87 -5.85
C LYS A 28 -21.25 -9.05 -7.10
N GLU A 29 -21.90 -7.99 -7.58
CA GLU A 29 -22.73 -8.03 -8.79
C GLU A 29 -21.89 -8.38 -10.04
N PHE A 30 -20.73 -7.76 -10.18
CA PHE A 30 -19.79 -8.09 -11.26
C PHE A 30 -19.32 -9.56 -11.20
N TYR A 31 -19.03 -10.06 -9.99
CA TYR A 31 -18.64 -11.45 -9.81
C TYR A 31 -19.78 -12.42 -10.13
N GLU A 32 -21.01 -12.16 -9.69
CA GLU A 32 -22.15 -13.00 -10.04
C GLU A 32 -22.36 -13.05 -11.56
N GLU A 33 -22.23 -11.92 -12.26
CA GLU A 33 -22.32 -11.87 -13.72
C GLU A 33 -21.24 -12.71 -14.42
N ILE A 34 -19.99 -12.64 -13.96
CA ILE A 34 -18.88 -13.44 -14.54
C ILE A 34 -19.00 -14.91 -14.16
N LYS A 35 -19.43 -15.23 -12.94
CA LYS A 35 -19.67 -16.59 -12.46
C LYS A 35 -20.67 -17.34 -13.34
N LEU A 36 -21.70 -16.63 -13.84
CA LEU A 36 -22.67 -17.18 -14.78
C LEU A 36 -22.07 -17.47 -16.16
N LYS A 37 -20.95 -16.83 -16.55
CA LYS A 37 -20.27 -17.09 -17.83
C LYS A 37 -19.42 -18.37 -17.82
N ASP A 38 -18.94 -18.80 -16.66
CA ASP A 38 -18.16 -20.04 -16.52
C ASP A 38 -18.47 -20.78 -15.20
N VAL A 39 -19.69 -21.30 -15.12
CA VAL A 39 -20.20 -21.95 -13.91
C VAL A 39 -19.30 -23.12 -13.46
N GLN A 40 -18.68 -23.84 -14.39
CA GLN A 40 -17.86 -25.01 -14.07
C GLN A 40 -16.52 -24.61 -13.45
N PHE A 41 -15.92 -23.50 -13.88
CA PHE A 41 -14.73 -22.95 -13.25
C PHE A 41 -15.05 -22.41 -11.84
N PHE A 42 -16.09 -21.58 -11.72
CA PHE A 42 -16.37 -20.89 -10.45
C PHE A 42 -16.99 -21.81 -9.38
N SER A 43 -17.68 -22.88 -9.74
CA SER A 43 -18.18 -23.88 -8.78
C SER A 43 -17.06 -24.61 -8.04
N LYS A 44 -15.86 -24.75 -8.64
CA LYS A 44 -14.65 -25.29 -7.98
C LYS A 44 -13.99 -24.30 -7.03
N HIS A 45 -14.36 -23.02 -7.11
CA HIS A 45 -13.78 -21.91 -6.36
C HIS A 45 -14.87 -21.08 -5.64
N SER A 46 -15.91 -21.76 -5.15
CA SER A 46 -17.06 -21.12 -4.48
C SER A 46 -16.69 -20.36 -3.20
N GLU A 47 -15.50 -20.61 -2.64
CA GLU A 47 -14.96 -19.86 -1.51
C GLU A 47 -14.67 -18.40 -1.87
N LEU A 48 -14.39 -18.09 -3.14
CA LEU A 48 -14.08 -16.73 -3.60
C LEU A 48 -15.22 -15.76 -3.27
N GLU A 49 -16.48 -16.23 -3.34
CA GLU A 49 -17.68 -15.47 -3.01
C GLU A 49 -17.67 -14.94 -1.57
N LYS A 50 -17.07 -15.68 -0.65
CA LYS A 50 -16.93 -15.30 0.77
C LYS A 50 -15.91 -14.20 1.01
N TYR A 51 -15.16 -13.78 -0.01
CA TYR A 51 -14.15 -12.72 0.09
C TYR A 51 -14.56 -11.45 -0.66
N LEU A 52 -15.73 -11.46 -1.32
CA LEU A 52 -16.30 -10.32 -2.06
C LEU A 52 -17.17 -9.44 -1.17
N HIS A 53 -16.68 -9.16 0.04
CA HIS A 53 -17.36 -8.30 0.98
C HIS A 53 -17.10 -6.81 0.70
N ILE A 54 -17.91 -5.97 1.32
CA ILE A 54 -17.67 -4.52 1.39
C ILE A 54 -16.35 -4.33 2.16
N ILE A 55 -15.31 -3.95 1.43
CA ILE A 55 -14.02 -3.56 2.02
C ILE A 55 -14.24 -2.23 2.72
N ASP A 56 -13.85 -2.16 3.99
CA ASP A 56 -13.83 -0.92 4.75
C ASP A 56 -13.06 0.17 3.97
N PRO A 57 -13.59 1.40 3.84
CA PRO A 57 -12.95 2.45 3.05
C PRO A 57 -11.50 2.77 3.49
N GLU A 58 -11.18 2.68 4.78
CA GLU A 58 -9.82 2.88 5.30
C GLU A 58 -8.91 1.72 4.88
N ILE A 59 -9.40 0.48 4.93
CA ILE A 59 -8.67 -0.71 4.43
C ILE A 59 -8.43 -0.58 2.92
N LEU A 60 -9.44 -0.16 2.16
CA LEU A 60 -9.35 0.02 0.71
C LEU A 60 -8.29 1.06 0.35
N GLU A 61 -8.29 2.20 1.05
CA GLU A 61 -7.32 3.26 0.80
C GLU A 61 -5.90 2.82 1.21
N ASN A 62 -5.74 2.01 2.26
CA ASN A 62 -4.46 1.40 2.62
C ASN A 62 -3.97 0.41 1.53
N MET A 63 -4.87 -0.42 0.98
CA MET A 63 -4.53 -1.30 -0.15
C MET A 63 -4.06 -0.54 -1.38
N LYS A 64 -4.60 0.66 -1.62
CA LYS A 64 -4.16 1.53 -2.72
C LYS A 64 -2.70 1.92 -2.60
N PHE A 65 -2.25 2.33 -1.41
CA PHE A 65 -0.84 2.63 -1.17
C PHE A 65 0.05 1.40 -1.43
N LEU A 66 -0.34 0.21 -0.97
CA LEU A 66 0.41 -1.02 -1.26
C LEU A 66 0.48 -1.28 -2.76
N TYR A 67 -0.64 -1.15 -3.48
CA TYR A 67 -0.66 -1.34 -4.92
C TYR A 67 0.30 -0.39 -5.65
N GLU A 68 0.25 0.91 -5.32
CA GLU A 68 1.14 1.93 -5.92
C GLU A 68 2.61 1.63 -5.62
N LEU A 69 2.93 1.16 -4.40
CA LEU A 69 4.28 0.73 -4.02
C LEU A 69 4.77 -0.45 -4.88
N TYR A 70 3.98 -1.51 -5.01
CA TYR A 70 4.33 -2.67 -5.85
C TYR A 70 4.43 -2.29 -7.34
N TYR A 71 3.53 -1.44 -7.83
CA TYR A 71 3.55 -0.94 -9.20
C TYR A 71 4.87 -0.21 -9.50
N ASN A 72 5.24 0.76 -8.66
CA ASN A 72 6.48 1.51 -8.82
C ASN A 72 7.72 0.60 -8.70
N ALA A 73 7.73 -0.33 -7.74
CA ALA A 73 8.83 -1.28 -7.59
C ALA A 73 9.03 -2.16 -8.84
N VAL A 74 7.94 -2.67 -9.43
CA VAL A 74 8.00 -3.47 -10.67
C VAL A 74 8.50 -2.62 -11.84
N LYS A 75 8.03 -1.38 -12.00
CA LYS A 75 8.52 -0.47 -13.04
C LYS A 75 10.03 -0.24 -12.92
N ILE A 76 10.52 0.03 -11.72
CA ILE A 76 11.95 0.23 -11.45
C ILE A 76 12.75 -1.04 -11.75
N ILE A 77 12.32 -2.21 -11.26
CA ILE A 77 12.98 -3.50 -11.52
C ILE A 77 13.12 -3.74 -13.02
N ASN A 78 12.03 -3.52 -13.73
CA ASN A 78 12.02 -3.88 -15.11
C ASN A 78 12.86 -2.89 -15.95
N MET A 79 12.94 -1.62 -15.56
CA MET A 79 13.86 -0.63 -16.14
C MET A 79 15.33 -0.99 -15.87
N ILE A 80 15.65 -1.44 -14.64
CA ILE A 80 16.99 -1.92 -14.28
C ILE A 80 17.38 -3.16 -15.11
N THR A 81 16.45 -4.09 -15.29
CA THR A 81 16.70 -5.37 -15.98
C THR A 81 16.59 -5.27 -17.51
N ASN A 82 16.22 -4.11 -18.06
CA ASN A 82 15.94 -3.89 -19.49
C ASN A 82 14.94 -4.90 -20.08
N GLN A 83 14.01 -5.39 -19.27
CA GLN A 83 12.86 -6.10 -19.80
C GLN A 83 12.01 -5.12 -20.62
N VAL A 84 11.36 -5.58 -21.68
CA VAL A 84 10.55 -4.70 -22.55
C VAL A 84 9.50 -3.97 -21.72
N HIS A 85 9.62 -2.65 -21.61
CA HIS A 85 8.59 -1.77 -21.07
C HIS A 85 7.77 -1.19 -22.20
N THR A 86 6.51 -1.58 -22.26
CA THR A 86 5.47 -0.67 -22.71
C THR A 86 5.03 0.15 -21.51
N ASP A 87 5.88 1.09 -21.10
CA ASP A 87 5.40 2.12 -20.19
C ASP A 87 4.59 3.12 -21.01
N GLU A 88 3.27 2.96 -21.02
CA GLU A 88 2.35 3.84 -21.74
C GLU A 88 2.53 5.31 -21.32
N GLU A 89 3.01 5.56 -20.09
CA GLU A 89 3.26 6.87 -19.53
C GLU A 89 4.64 7.47 -19.87
N GLN A 90 5.57 6.68 -20.45
CA GLN A 90 6.94 7.07 -20.80
C GLN A 90 7.71 7.80 -19.67
N LYS A 91 7.50 7.42 -18.41
CA LYS A 91 8.13 8.08 -17.26
C LYS A 91 9.57 7.58 -17.07
N SER A 92 10.40 8.41 -16.44
CA SER A 92 11.78 8.07 -16.11
C SER A 92 11.87 7.17 -14.87
N CYS A 93 12.98 6.47 -14.69
CA CYS A 93 13.20 5.67 -13.48
C CYS A 93 13.21 6.55 -12.22
N SER A 94 13.81 7.74 -12.30
CA SER A 94 13.83 8.72 -11.22
C SER A 94 12.42 9.10 -10.74
N HIS A 95 11.48 9.25 -11.69
CA HIS A 95 10.07 9.50 -11.34
C HIS A 95 9.50 8.38 -10.48
N TYR A 96 9.66 7.13 -10.91
CA TYR A 96 9.15 5.98 -10.17
C TYR A 96 9.83 5.78 -8.82
N ILE A 97 11.14 6.05 -8.73
CA ILE A 97 11.88 6.02 -7.47
C ILE A 97 11.28 7.03 -6.49
N LYS A 98 11.16 8.29 -6.91
CA LYS A 98 10.60 9.37 -6.08
C LYS A 98 9.18 9.06 -5.63
N GLU A 99 8.33 8.58 -6.55
CA GLU A 99 6.96 8.22 -6.24
C GLU A 99 6.89 7.05 -5.24
N CYS A 100 7.71 6.01 -5.41
CA CYS A 100 7.81 4.91 -4.46
C CYS A 100 8.20 5.41 -3.06
N ASP A 101 9.18 6.31 -2.99
CA ASP A 101 9.73 6.87 -1.75
C ASP A 101 8.70 7.73 -0.99
N GLU A 102 8.00 8.61 -1.72
CA GLU A 102 6.95 9.47 -1.18
C GLU A 102 5.75 8.66 -0.71
N LYS A 103 5.29 7.69 -1.53
CA LYS A 103 4.17 6.81 -1.18
C LYS A 103 4.49 5.93 0.01
N TYR A 104 5.73 5.45 0.15
CA TYR A 104 6.12 4.64 1.30
C TYR A 104 6.02 5.47 2.59
N LYS A 105 6.49 6.72 2.57
CA LYS A 105 6.38 7.64 3.69
C LYS A 105 4.91 7.92 4.05
N GLU A 106 4.07 8.21 3.06
CA GLU A 106 2.63 8.44 3.28
C GLU A 106 1.93 7.21 3.84
N ALA A 107 2.19 6.04 3.27
CA ALA A 107 1.66 4.75 3.72
C ALA A 107 2.01 4.47 5.18
N MET A 108 3.27 4.70 5.56
CA MET A 108 3.74 4.52 6.94
C MET A 108 3.11 5.53 7.91
N ASN A 109 2.89 6.77 7.49
CA ASN A 109 2.21 7.78 8.32
C ASN A 109 0.78 7.37 8.68
N ARG A 110 0.11 6.62 7.77
CA ARG A 110 -1.24 6.08 7.95
C ARG A 110 -1.33 4.87 8.86
N CYS A 111 -0.22 4.25 9.27
CA CYS A 111 -0.22 3.14 10.24
C CYS A 111 -0.68 3.53 11.67
N LEU A 112 -1.24 4.73 11.84
CA LEU A 112 -1.68 5.33 13.11
C LEU A 112 -2.77 4.57 13.85
N ASN A 113 -3.56 3.77 13.15
CA ASN A 113 -4.79 3.18 13.69
C ASN A 113 -4.68 1.68 13.99
N ASN A 114 -3.49 1.19 14.38
CA ASN A 114 -3.27 -0.21 14.81
C ASN A 114 -3.64 -1.29 13.76
N ASN A 115 -3.63 -0.97 12.46
CA ASN A 115 -3.72 -2.03 11.44
C ASN A 115 -2.38 -2.76 11.33
N VAL A 116 -2.17 -3.73 12.23
CA VAL A 116 -0.96 -4.56 12.33
C VAL A 116 -0.66 -5.27 11.02
N ASP A 117 -1.70 -5.72 10.31
CA ASP A 117 -1.55 -6.39 9.02
C ASP A 117 -1.03 -5.46 7.93
N TYR A 118 -1.58 -4.26 7.83
CA TYR A 118 -1.13 -3.25 6.87
C TYR A 118 0.32 -2.82 7.16
N TYR A 119 0.64 -2.58 8.42
CA TYR A 119 2.01 -2.29 8.84
C TYR A 119 2.97 -3.43 8.45
N ASN A 120 2.60 -4.68 8.76
CA ASN A 120 3.42 -5.85 8.40
C ASN A 120 3.60 -5.97 6.88
N ALA A 121 2.58 -5.67 6.08
CA ALA A 121 2.69 -5.65 4.63
C ALA A 121 3.71 -4.61 4.14
N LEU A 122 3.74 -3.41 4.73
CA LEU A 122 4.74 -2.38 4.40
C LEU A 122 6.17 -2.78 4.81
N ILE A 123 6.32 -3.50 5.92
CA ILE A 123 7.62 -4.06 6.33
C ILE A 123 8.10 -5.14 5.35
N ILE A 124 7.19 -6.05 4.95
CA ILE A 124 7.49 -7.08 3.95
C ILE A 124 7.90 -6.43 2.63
N PHE A 125 7.13 -5.44 2.15
CA PHE A 125 7.45 -4.69 0.94
C PHE A 125 8.87 -4.09 1.03
N LYS A 126 9.18 -3.35 2.11
CA LYS A 126 10.51 -2.76 2.30
C LYS A 126 11.61 -3.80 2.24
N ASN A 127 11.47 -4.90 2.96
CA ASN A 127 12.49 -5.95 3.03
C ASN A 127 12.69 -6.65 1.68
N SER A 128 11.60 -6.87 0.94
CA SER A 128 11.63 -7.50 -0.38
C SER A 128 12.31 -6.61 -1.42
N TYR A 129 12.15 -5.29 -1.35
CA TYR A 129 12.64 -4.36 -2.37
C TYR A 129 13.82 -3.49 -1.92
N GLN A 130 14.37 -3.67 -0.72
CA GLN A 130 15.53 -2.91 -0.21
C GLN A 130 16.75 -2.96 -1.16
N PHE A 131 16.85 -3.99 -2.00
CA PHE A 131 17.92 -4.11 -2.98
C PHE A 131 17.84 -3.03 -4.08
N LEU A 132 16.67 -2.45 -4.35
CA LEU A 132 16.49 -1.34 -5.29
C LEU A 132 17.28 -0.11 -4.87
N ALA A 133 17.46 0.08 -3.57
CA ALA A 133 18.16 1.21 -3.00
C ALA A 133 19.63 0.93 -2.65
N LYS A 134 20.12 -0.29 -2.89
CA LYS A 134 21.55 -0.61 -2.77
C LYS A 134 22.30 -0.24 -4.06
N PRO A 135 23.46 0.41 -4.00
CA PRO A 135 24.31 0.58 -5.18
C PRO A 135 24.72 -0.80 -5.72
N SER A 136 24.69 -0.96 -7.05
CA SER A 136 25.10 -2.19 -7.73
C SER A 136 25.79 -1.84 -9.03
N SER A 137 26.93 -2.50 -9.31
CA SER A 137 27.67 -2.38 -10.57
C SER A 137 26.93 -2.97 -11.77
N GLU A 138 25.90 -3.78 -11.53
CA GLU A 138 25.09 -4.43 -12.57
C GLU A 138 23.81 -3.65 -12.90
N LYS A 139 23.44 -2.65 -12.07
CA LYS A 139 22.38 -1.71 -12.42
C LYS A 139 22.89 -0.85 -13.56
N LYS A 140 22.51 -1.20 -14.79
CA LYS A 140 22.71 -0.33 -15.95
C LYS A 140 22.20 1.07 -15.59
N ASN A 141 22.98 2.07 -16.01
CA ASN A 141 23.02 3.47 -15.59
C ASN A 141 21.71 4.31 -15.70
N THR A 142 20.52 3.71 -15.69
CA THR A 142 19.23 4.40 -15.86
C THR A 142 18.50 4.67 -14.55
N CYS A 143 18.84 3.99 -13.45
CA CYS A 143 18.18 4.13 -12.15
C CYS A 143 19.21 4.38 -11.04
N ASP A 144 19.34 5.62 -10.57
CA ASP A 144 20.24 5.95 -9.45
C ASP A 144 19.63 5.52 -8.11
N SER A 145 20.23 4.51 -7.47
CA SER A 145 19.79 4.04 -6.16
C SER A 145 19.90 5.08 -5.05
N ASN A 146 20.72 6.13 -5.23
CA ASN A 146 20.88 7.21 -4.26
C ASN A 146 19.63 8.09 -4.15
N GLU A 147 18.70 7.98 -5.10
CA GLU A 147 17.43 8.72 -5.10
C GLU A 147 16.39 8.14 -4.12
N PHE A 148 16.63 6.96 -3.54
CA PHE A 148 15.79 6.38 -2.48
C PHE A 148 16.14 6.99 -1.11
N PHE A 149 15.55 8.12 -0.74
CA PHE A 149 15.83 8.84 0.49
C PHE A 149 15.08 8.29 1.72
N PHE A 150 13.75 8.16 1.63
CA PHE A 150 12.88 7.71 2.71
C PHE A 150 12.91 6.20 2.83
N PHE A 151 12.83 5.47 1.73
CA PHE A 151 12.82 4.02 1.73
C PHE A 151 14.06 3.41 2.42
N LEU A 152 15.24 4.05 2.27
CA LEU A 152 16.46 3.65 2.97
C LEU A 152 16.51 4.08 4.44
N LYS A 153 16.18 5.34 4.72
CA LYS A 153 16.42 5.95 6.04
C LYS A 153 15.30 5.70 7.04
N TYR A 154 14.14 5.27 6.58
CA TYR A 154 12.97 5.15 7.43
C TYR A 154 13.12 3.99 8.42
N ASP A 155 13.24 4.31 9.71
CA ASP A 155 13.18 3.35 10.81
C ASP A 155 11.75 3.33 11.39
N PRO A 156 10.97 2.27 11.13
CA PRO A 156 9.60 2.18 11.62
C PRO A 156 9.51 2.10 13.15
N VAL A 157 10.53 1.58 13.83
CA VAL A 157 10.58 1.51 15.29
C VAL A 157 10.81 2.90 15.86
N LEU A 158 11.75 3.66 15.29
CA LEU A 158 12.05 5.03 15.72
C LEU A 158 10.84 5.96 15.52
N GLU A 159 10.19 5.90 14.36
CA GLU A 159 9.03 6.76 14.08
C GLU A 159 7.83 6.39 14.96
N ARG A 160 7.59 5.11 15.21
CA ARG A 160 6.56 4.68 16.18
C ARG A 160 6.87 5.22 17.59
N LYS A 161 8.13 5.17 18.02
CA LYS A 161 8.56 5.72 19.32
C LYS A 161 8.35 7.23 19.40
N LYS A 162 8.80 8.00 18.39
CA LYS A 162 8.61 9.46 18.32
C LYS A 162 7.13 9.83 18.40
N LYS A 163 6.27 9.05 17.74
CA LYS A 163 4.82 9.29 17.70
C LYS A 163 4.13 8.95 19.01
N ILE A 164 4.51 7.83 19.67
CA ILE A 164 4.04 7.51 21.02
C ILE A 164 4.46 8.60 22.00
N MET A 165 5.72 9.06 21.94
CA MET A 165 6.22 10.17 22.75
C MET A 165 5.42 11.45 22.52
N LEU A 166 5.06 11.78 21.28
CA LEU A 166 4.23 12.94 20.95
C LEU A 166 2.82 12.82 21.52
N ILE A 167 2.16 11.66 21.38
CA ILE A 167 0.83 11.42 21.94
C ILE A 167 0.87 11.50 23.47
N GLN A 168 1.86 10.88 24.11
CA GLN A 168 2.08 11.00 25.55
C GLN A 168 2.26 12.47 25.94
N TYR A 169 3.14 13.21 25.26
CA TYR A 169 3.36 14.63 25.54
C TYR A 169 2.09 15.49 25.41
N ILE A 170 1.20 15.18 24.46
CA ILE A 170 -0.08 15.91 24.30
C ILE A 170 -1.11 15.50 25.37
N THR A 171 -1.12 14.23 25.77
CA THR A 171 -2.11 13.69 26.72
C THR A 171 -1.73 13.92 28.19
N THR A 172 -0.43 14.02 28.52
CA THR A 172 0.04 14.29 29.90
C THR A 172 -0.52 15.60 30.47
N PRO A 173 -0.48 16.74 29.74
CA PRO A 173 -1.11 18.00 30.18
C PRO A 173 -2.64 17.92 30.25
N PHE A 174 -3.27 17.12 29.39
CA PHE A 174 -4.73 16.99 29.37
C PHE A 174 -5.25 16.27 30.61
N ASN A 175 -4.55 15.21 31.06
CA ASN A 175 -4.90 14.47 32.26
C ASN A 175 -4.67 15.24 33.56
N SER A 176 -3.67 16.14 33.61
CA SER A 176 -3.44 16.99 34.79
C SER A 176 -4.48 18.11 34.94
N ILE A 177 -5.12 18.54 33.85
CA ILE A 177 -6.22 19.51 33.88
C ILE A 177 -7.52 18.87 34.39
N ILE A 178 -7.82 17.63 33.98
CA ILE A 178 -9.03 16.91 34.43
C ILE A 178 -8.96 16.60 35.93
N HIS A 179 -7.80 16.18 36.46
CA HIS A 179 -7.65 15.91 37.90
C HIS A 179 -7.76 17.14 38.80
N ASN A 180 -7.44 18.34 38.30
CA ASN A 180 -7.63 19.59 39.06
C ASN A 180 -9.06 20.12 39.02
N SER A 181 -9.91 19.59 38.13
CA SER A 181 -11.30 20.05 37.95
C SER A 181 -12.32 19.27 38.80
N SER A 182 -11.91 18.14 39.39
CA SER A 182 -12.72 17.30 40.28
C SER A 182 -12.44 17.52 41.77
N ALA A 183 -11.62 18.52 42.10
CA ALA A 183 -11.24 18.90 43.46
C ALA A 183 -11.89 20.22 43.95
N ILE A 184 -12.95 20.69 43.27
CA ILE A 184 -13.75 21.87 43.65
C ILE A 184 -15.19 21.45 43.95
#